data_AF-A0AAU5C9R2-F1
#
_entry.id   AF-A0AAU5C9R2-F1
#
_cell.length_a   1.000
_cell.length_b   1.000
_cell.length_c   1.000
_cell.angle_alpha   90.00
_cell.angle_beta   90.00
_cell.angle_gamma   90.00
#
_symmetry.space_group_name_H-M   'P 1'
#
loop_
_entity.id
_entity.type
_entity.pdbx_description
1 polymer ?
#
loop_
_entity_poly.entity_id
_entity_poly.type
_entity_poly.pdbx_seq_one_letter_code
_entity_poly.pdbx_strand_id
1 'polypeptide(L)'
;METLRHTGIRREELLEITHLALVSYRLTDTGELVPLLQILPSKTNQERLLLVSPELASVLATVITRVRNANGGRIPLVSQYDSHERVFGPMLPHLFQRRARGHRTEVISHGTVQDLLDRALDRAGLRDAAGEPLRFTPHDFRRMFATEAVTGGLPVHIAARLLGHEDLNTTQAYLAVFQDDLIRPYRSFLDQRRALRPEAEYREPTDEEWREFQQHFALRKIELGTCGRPYGTPCKHEHACVRCPMLRMDPSQRRRLIEIIKSLSDRIDEAKLNGWLGEAEGLRVSLQAARKKLAALDRATTPSTARITDLGIPQIKKS
;
A
#
# COMPACT_ATOMS: atom_id res chain seq x y z
N MET A 1 -6.19 -0.30 31.20
CA MET A 1 -5.44 0.64 30.35
C MET A 1 -4.61 -0.13 29.34
N GLU A 2 -3.57 -0.88 29.76
CA GLU A 2 -2.68 -1.60 28.84
C GLU A 2 -3.39 -2.54 27.84
N THR A 3 -4.43 -3.27 28.26
CA THR A 3 -5.19 -4.10 27.31
C THR A 3 -5.79 -3.28 26.16
N LEU A 4 -6.34 -2.09 26.43
CA LEU A 4 -6.86 -1.21 25.38
C LEU A 4 -5.73 -0.66 24.50
N ARG A 5 -4.61 -0.26 25.12
CA ARG A 5 -3.44 0.28 24.43
C ARG A 5 -2.84 -0.73 23.44
N HIS A 6 -2.67 -1.98 23.84
CA HIS A 6 -2.03 -3.01 23.03
C HIS A 6 -2.94 -3.65 21.97
N THR A 7 -4.25 -3.43 22.03
CA THR A 7 -5.21 -4.15 21.16
C THR A 7 -6.10 -3.24 20.32
N GLY A 8 -6.30 -1.97 20.73
CA GLY A 8 -7.22 -1.06 20.05
C GLY A 8 -8.69 -1.52 20.05
N ILE A 9 -9.07 -2.48 20.89
CA ILE A 9 -10.45 -2.96 20.97
C ILE A 9 -11.40 -1.89 21.53
N ARG A 10 -12.68 -2.02 21.19
CA ARG A 10 -13.73 -1.20 21.77
C ARG A 10 -13.90 -1.52 23.25
N ARG A 11 -14.50 -0.58 23.99
CA ARG A 11 -14.78 -0.81 25.41
C ARG A 11 -15.75 -1.97 25.62
N GLU A 12 -16.72 -2.15 24.73
CA GLU A 12 -17.69 -3.25 24.77
C GLU A 12 -16.97 -4.59 24.60
N GLU A 13 -16.14 -4.69 23.56
CA GLU A 13 -15.31 -5.88 23.28
C GLU A 13 -14.38 -6.23 24.45
N LEU A 14 -13.80 -5.23 25.13
CA LEU A 14 -12.99 -5.44 26.34
C LEU A 14 -13.75 -6.21 27.43
N LEU A 15 -15.02 -5.87 27.65
CA LEU A 15 -15.85 -6.48 28.70
C LEU A 15 -16.28 -7.91 28.33
N GLU A 16 -16.32 -8.21 27.04
CA GLU A 16 -16.64 -9.54 26.53
C GLU A 16 -15.44 -10.50 26.48
N ILE A 17 -14.22 -10.01 26.71
CA ILE A 17 -13.03 -10.89 26.75
C ILE A 17 -13.19 -11.94 27.85
N THR A 18 -13.15 -13.20 27.44
CA THR A 18 -13.15 -14.37 28.33
C THR A 18 -11.81 -15.07 28.32
N HIS A 19 -11.56 -15.92 29.31
CA HIS A 19 -10.41 -16.80 29.31
C HIS A 19 -10.38 -17.77 28.12
N LEU A 20 -11.55 -18.06 27.51
CA LEU A 20 -11.67 -18.93 26.34
C LEU A 20 -11.23 -18.25 25.04
N ALA A 21 -11.14 -16.92 25.03
CA ALA A 21 -10.70 -16.16 23.87
C ALA A 21 -9.20 -16.28 23.59
N LEU A 22 -8.42 -16.85 24.51
CA LEU A 22 -6.99 -17.09 24.34
C LEU A 22 -6.77 -18.42 23.63
N VAL A 23 -6.32 -18.35 22.38
CA VAL A 23 -6.09 -19.52 21.53
C VAL A 23 -4.62 -19.59 21.12
N SER A 24 -4.09 -20.79 20.95
CA SER A 24 -2.73 -20.99 20.43
C SER A 24 -2.82 -21.38 18.97
N TYR A 25 -2.09 -20.68 18.10
CA TYR A 25 -2.01 -20.97 16.68
C TYR A 25 -0.61 -21.46 16.33
N ARG A 26 -0.52 -22.54 15.56
CA ARG A 26 0.75 -23.06 15.06
C ARG A 26 0.99 -22.52 13.66
N LEU A 27 2.07 -21.75 13.48
CA LEU A 27 2.50 -21.27 12.17
C LEU A 27 2.83 -22.47 11.26
N THR A 28 2.29 -22.48 10.04
CA THR A 28 2.47 -23.59 9.08
C THR A 28 3.92 -23.73 8.63
N ASP A 29 4.63 -22.62 8.53
CA ASP A 29 5.93 -22.57 7.86
C ASP A 29 7.08 -22.82 8.86
N THR A 30 6.94 -22.31 10.09
CA THR A 30 7.97 -22.43 11.15
C THR A 30 7.63 -23.47 12.21
N GLY A 31 6.36 -23.88 12.32
CA GLY A 31 5.88 -24.76 13.38
C GLY A 31 5.81 -24.12 14.77
N GLU A 32 6.11 -22.82 14.88
CA GLU A 32 6.09 -22.04 16.12
C GLU A 32 4.66 -21.85 16.65
N LEU A 33 4.50 -21.94 17.97
CA LEU A 33 3.22 -21.69 18.64
C LEU A 33 3.12 -20.23 19.06
N VAL A 34 2.09 -19.56 18.54
CA VAL A 34 1.85 -18.15 18.74
C VAL A 34 0.51 -17.95 19.45
N PRO A 35 0.47 -17.24 20.59
CA PRO A 35 -0.77 -16.93 21.27
C PRO A 35 -1.56 -15.86 20.50
N LEU A 36 -2.85 -16.11 20.32
CA LEU A 36 -3.81 -15.19 19.71
C LEU A 36 -4.93 -14.90 20.70
N LEU A 37 -5.48 -13.69 20.58
CA LEU A 37 -6.66 -13.24 21.30
C LEU A 37 -7.81 -13.09 20.30
N GLN A 38 -8.84 -13.91 20.46
CA GLN A 38 -10.07 -13.86 19.69
C GLN A 38 -10.97 -12.74 20.20
N ILE A 39 -11.33 -11.81 19.33
CA ILE A 39 -12.27 -10.74 19.63
C ILE A 39 -13.59 -11.06 18.95
N LEU A 40 -14.59 -11.34 19.76
CA LEU A 40 -15.97 -11.52 19.30
C LEU A 40 -16.52 -10.17 18.84
N PRO A 41 -17.35 -10.17 17.78
CA PRO A 41 -17.89 -8.93 17.26
C PRO A 41 -18.92 -8.33 18.21
N SER A 42 -18.69 -7.08 18.63
CA SER A 42 -19.77 -6.24 19.15
C SER A 42 -20.43 -5.50 17.97
N LYS A 43 -21.73 -5.76 17.69
CA LYS A 43 -22.52 -5.17 16.57
C LYS A 43 -22.06 -5.62 15.18
N THR A 44 -22.29 -4.82 14.12
CA THR A 44 -22.00 -5.06 12.67
C THR A 44 -20.52 -5.33 12.33
N ASN A 45 -19.70 -5.68 13.32
CA ASN A 45 -18.30 -6.02 13.13
C ASN A 45 -18.12 -7.49 12.77
N GLN A 46 -16.93 -7.81 12.24
CA GLN A 46 -16.49 -9.18 12.04
C GLN A 46 -15.65 -9.66 13.23
N GLU A 47 -15.73 -10.97 13.50
CA GLU A 47 -14.81 -11.65 14.39
C GLU A 47 -13.38 -11.52 13.89
N ARG A 48 -12.41 -11.37 14.81
CA ARG A 48 -11.01 -11.21 14.45
C ARG A 48 -10.06 -11.79 15.49
N LEU A 49 -8.86 -12.14 15.03
CA LEU A 49 -7.77 -12.63 15.87
C LEU A 49 -6.68 -11.57 15.96
N LEU A 50 -6.27 -11.27 17.19
CA LEU A 50 -5.16 -10.37 17.48
C LEU A 50 -3.95 -11.19 17.93
N LEU A 51 -2.77 -10.85 17.41
CA LEU A 51 -1.52 -11.39 17.91
C LEU A 51 -1.29 -10.94 19.36
N VAL A 52 -1.00 -11.88 20.27
CA VAL A 52 -0.65 -11.53 21.64
C VAL A 52 0.85 -11.31 21.73
N SER A 53 1.27 -10.03 21.76
CA SER A 53 2.67 -9.66 21.98
C SER A 53 3.13 -10.07 23.40
N PRO A 54 4.44 -10.16 23.67
CA PRO A 54 4.96 -10.46 25.00
C PRO A 54 4.43 -9.52 26.09
N GLU A 55 4.29 -8.23 25.78
CA GLU A 55 3.75 -7.21 26.68
C GLU A 55 2.27 -7.48 26.97
N LEU A 56 1.47 -7.75 25.94
CA LEU A 56 0.06 -8.08 26.12
C LEU A 56 -0.11 -9.41 26.88
N ALA A 57 0.74 -10.40 26.63
CA ALA A 57 0.76 -11.65 27.38
C ALA A 57 0.99 -11.41 28.88
N SER A 58 1.96 -10.58 29.23
CA SER A 58 2.24 -10.19 30.62
C SER A 58 1.05 -9.51 31.29
N VAL A 59 0.38 -8.59 30.58
CA VAL A 59 -0.82 -7.89 31.07
C VAL A 59 -1.96 -8.88 31.31
N LEU A 60 -2.26 -9.74 30.34
CA LEU A 60 -3.32 -10.74 30.45
C LEU A 60 -3.04 -11.76 31.55
N ALA A 61 -1.80 -12.24 31.67
CA ALA A 61 -1.37 -13.13 32.73
C ALA A 61 -1.53 -12.48 34.12
N THR A 62 -1.25 -11.18 34.24
CA THR A 62 -1.45 -10.42 35.49
C THR A 62 -2.94 -10.35 35.85
N VAL A 63 -3.82 -10.07 34.88
CA VAL A 63 -5.28 -10.06 35.08
C VAL A 63 -5.78 -11.44 35.50
N ILE A 64 -5.41 -12.48 34.76
CA ILE A 64 -5.81 -13.87 35.04
C ILE A 64 -5.36 -14.29 36.44
N THR A 65 -4.09 -14.05 36.78
CA THR A 65 -3.54 -14.38 38.11
C THR A 65 -4.30 -13.67 39.22
N ARG A 66 -4.61 -12.38 39.04
CA ARG A 66 -5.38 -11.61 40.03
C ARG A 66 -6.78 -12.18 40.25
N VAL A 67 -7.49 -12.52 39.17
CA VAL A 67 -8.84 -13.11 39.25
C VAL A 67 -8.79 -14.49 39.89
N ARG A 68 -7.83 -15.34 39.51
CA ARG A 68 -7.66 -16.69 40.08
C ARG A 68 -7.32 -16.63 41.57
N ASN A 69 -6.38 -15.78 41.97
CA ASN A 69 -5.96 -15.64 43.37
C ASN A 69 -7.12 -15.19 44.27
N ALA A 70 -7.98 -14.30 43.77
CA ALA A 70 -9.16 -13.89 44.51
C ALA A 70 -10.20 -15.01 44.67
N ASN A 71 -10.22 -16.02 43.80
CA ASN A 71 -11.32 -16.99 43.67
C ASN A 71 -10.83 -18.46 43.71
N GLY A 72 -9.92 -18.78 44.62
CA GLY A 72 -9.52 -20.17 44.88
C GLY A 72 -8.84 -20.86 43.69
N GLY A 73 -8.11 -20.10 42.87
CA GLY A 73 -7.38 -20.62 41.71
C GLY A 73 -8.21 -20.78 40.44
N ARG A 74 -9.50 -20.42 40.45
CA ARG A 74 -10.41 -20.51 39.30
C ARG A 74 -10.84 -19.13 38.82
N ILE A 75 -11.25 -19.03 37.57
CA ILE A 75 -11.94 -17.84 37.03
C ILE A 75 -13.44 -18.09 37.18
N PRO A 76 -14.16 -17.31 38.00
CA PRO A 76 -15.61 -17.47 38.17
C PRO A 76 -16.35 -17.29 36.84
N LEU A 77 -17.43 -18.04 36.66
CA LEU A 77 -18.37 -17.79 35.57
C LEU A 77 -19.31 -16.67 35.99
N VAL A 78 -19.36 -15.62 35.19
CA VAL A 78 -20.21 -14.45 35.42
C VAL A 78 -20.96 -14.13 34.14
N SER A 79 -22.13 -13.53 34.26
CA SER A 79 -22.88 -13.02 33.12
C SER A 79 -22.51 -11.55 32.88
N GLN A 80 -22.35 -11.18 31.62
CA GLN A 80 -22.23 -9.79 31.19
C GLN A 80 -23.63 -9.26 30.83
N TYR A 81 -23.92 -8.02 31.23
CA TYR A 81 -25.16 -7.34 30.85
C TYR A 81 -24.92 -6.52 29.58
N ASP A 82 -25.59 -6.88 28.48
CA ASP A 82 -25.58 -6.07 27.28
C ASP A 82 -26.59 -4.92 27.46
N SER A 83 -26.07 -3.70 27.55
CA SER A 83 -26.89 -2.49 27.68
C SER A 83 -27.74 -2.15 26.45
N HIS A 84 -27.37 -2.63 25.26
CA HIS A 84 -28.10 -2.37 24.02
C HIS A 84 -29.30 -3.29 23.88
N GLU A 85 -29.07 -4.60 24.03
CA GLU A 85 -30.12 -5.62 23.98
C GLU A 85 -30.90 -5.72 25.31
N ARG A 86 -30.35 -5.14 26.38
CA ARG A 86 -30.90 -5.14 27.75
C ARG A 86 -31.07 -6.54 28.33
N VAL A 87 -30.21 -7.47 27.93
CA VAL A 87 -30.23 -8.87 28.37
C VAL A 87 -28.92 -9.27 29.04
N PHE A 88 -29.01 -10.28 29.90
CA PHE A 88 -27.85 -10.94 30.49
C PHE A 88 -27.38 -12.07 29.58
N GLY A 89 -26.11 -12.04 29.20
CA GLY A 89 -25.47 -13.07 28.40
C GLY A 89 -25.24 -14.38 29.18
N PRO A 90 -24.70 -15.42 28.52
CA PRO A 90 -24.36 -16.67 29.16
C PRO A 90 -23.31 -16.49 30.26
N MET A 91 -23.27 -17.44 31.21
CA MET A 91 -22.27 -17.47 32.27
C MET A 91 -20.92 -17.92 31.70
N LEU A 92 -19.98 -16.98 31.56
CA LEU A 92 -18.67 -17.22 30.94
C LEU A 92 -17.51 -16.76 31.83
N PRO A 93 -16.29 -17.29 31.64
CA PRO A 93 -15.12 -16.91 32.43
C PRO A 93 -14.53 -15.58 31.96
N HIS A 94 -15.27 -14.48 32.10
CA HIS A 94 -14.83 -13.13 31.71
C HIS A 94 -13.55 -12.72 32.44
N LEU A 95 -12.64 -11.97 31.81
CA LEU A 95 -11.39 -11.57 32.47
C LEU A 95 -11.58 -10.32 33.36
N PHE A 96 -12.43 -9.40 32.95
CA PHE A 96 -12.61 -8.11 33.62
C PHE A 96 -13.78 -8.13 34.59
N GLN A 97 -13.56 -8.81 35.72
CA GLN A 97 -14.56 -8.98 36.78
C GLN A 97 -14.27 -8.08 37.98
N ARG A 98 -15.31 -7.71 38.74
CA ARG A 98 -15.21 -7.09 40.06
C ARG A 98 -16.09 -7.82 41.07
N ARG A 99 -15.75 -7.68 42.35
CA ARG A 99 -16.66 -8.00 43.44
C ARG A 99 -17.56 -6.79 43.71
N ALA A 100 -18.85 -6.93 43.42
CA ALA A 100 -19.85 -5.94 43.78
C ALA A 100 -20.13 -5.97 45.29
N ARG A 101 -20.87 -4.97 45.78
CA ARG A 101 -21.38 -4.98 47.16
C ARG A 101 -22.26 -6.23 47.35
N GLY A 102 -21.96 -7.06 48.36
CA GLY A 102 -22.74 -8.26 48.69
C GLY A 102 -22.24 -9.59 48.11
N HIS A 103 -20.93 -9.79 47.99
CA HIS A 103 -20.27 -11.06 47.61
C HIS A 103 -20.54 -11.59 46.19
N ARG A 104 -21.29 -10.87 45.35
CA ARG A 104 -21.47 -11.22 43.94
C ARG A 104 -20.28 -10.75 43.10
N THR A 105 -19.77 -11.65 42.27
CA THR A 105 -18.79 -11.32 41.24
C THR A 105 -19.55 -11.02 39.94
N GLU A 106 -19.21 -9.91 39.30
CA GLU A 106 -19.85 -9.45 38.06
C GLU A 106 -18.80 -8.87 37.11
N VAL A 107 -19.12 -8.78 35.82
CA VAL A 107 -18.29 -8.05 34.85
C VAL A 107 -18.30 -6.55 35.19
N ILE A 108 -17.16 -5.87 35.06
CA ILE A 108 -17.10 -4.42 35.29
C ILE A 108 -17.99 -3.70 34.27
N SER A 109 -18.66 -2.62 34.69
CA SER A 109 -19.52 -1.85 33.77
C SER A 109 -18.72 -0.89 32.90
N HIS A 110 -19.35 -0.39 31.82
CA HIS A 110 -18.78 0.67 30.98
C HIS A 110 -18.33 1.90 31.76
N GLY A 111 -19.15 2.35 32.73
CA GLY A 111 -18.81 3.47 33.62
C GLY A 111 -17.60 3.13 34.49
N THR A 112 -17.53 1.91 35.01
CA THR A 112 -16.38 1.47 35.82
C THR A 112 -15.08 1.51 35.02
N VAL A 113 -15.11 1.16 33.72
CA VAL A 113 -13.92 1.28 32.86
C VAL A 113 -13.48 2.74 32.77
N GLN A 114 -14.41 3.67 32.57
CA GLN A 114 -14.09 5.11 32.50
C GLN A 114 -13.53 5.60 33.84
N ASP A 115 -14.20 5.29 34.96
CA ASP A 115 -13.75 5.69 36.30
C ASP A 115 -12.33 5.18 36.61
N LEU A 116 -12.01 3.95 36.20
CA LEU A 116 -10.67 3.38 36.38
C LEU A 116 -9.62 4.07 35.51
N LEU A 117 -9.99 4.50 34.30
CA LEU A 117 -9.10 5.29 33.43
C LEU A 117 -8.86 6.68 34.03
N ASP A 118 -9.91 7.38 34.45
CA ASP A 118 -9.81 8.71 35.03
C ASP A 118 -8.91 8.69 36.27
N ARG A 119 -9.11 7.72 37.18
CA ARG A 119 -8.25 7.53 38.35
C ARG A 119 -6.80 7.24 37.99
N ALA A 120 -6.55 6.47 36.95
CA ALA A 120 -5.19 6.17 36.49
C ALA A 120 -4.50 7.41 35.94
N LEU A 121 -5.22 8.25 35.18
CA LEU A 121 -4.72 9.50 34.63
C LEU A 121 -4.47 10.54 35.70
N ASP A 122 -5.40 10.72 36.64
CA ASP A 122 -5.25 11.62 37.77
C ASP A 122 -4.01 11.23 38.61
N ARG A 123 -3.78 9.93 38.81
CA ARG A 123 -2.58 9.44 39.52
C ARG A 123 -1.29 9.62 38.73
N ALA A 124 -1.34 9.56 37.40
CA ALA A 124 -0.19 9.80 36.53
C ALA A 124 0.19 11.29 36.46
N GLY A 125 -0.74 12.20 36.81
CA GLY A 125 -0.49 13.64 36.83
C GLY A 125 -0.22 14.24 35.44
N LEU A 126 -0.67 13.58 34.37
CA LEU A 126 -0.42 14.02 33.01
C LEU A 126 -1.28 15.26 32.68
N ARG A 127 -0.62 16.29 32.14
CA ARG A 127 -1.23 17.56 31.74
C ARG A 127 -0.93 17.86 30.28
N ASP A 128 -1.81 18.62 29.64
CA ASP A 128 -1.58 19.14 28.30
C ASP A 128 -0.62 20.35 28.31
N ALA A 129 -0.37 20.92 27.13
CA ALA A 129 0.49 22.10 26.96
C ALA A 129 -0.06 23.37 27.64
N ALA A 130 -1.36 23.43 27.92
CA ALA A 130 -1.99 24.51 28.66
C ALA A 130 -1.97 24.29 30.18
N GLY A 131 -1.46 23.13 30.64
CA GLY A 131 -1.41 22.76 32.04
C GLY A 131 -2.70 22.11 32.56
N GLU A 132 -3.67 21.81 31.70
CA GLU A 132 -4.92 21.16 32.09
C GLU A 132 -4.78 19.64 32.18
N PRO A 133 -5.49 18.94 33.09
CA PRO A 133 -5.42 17.48 33.21
C PRO A 133 -5.85 16.78 31.92
N LEU A 134 -5.06 15.82 31.46
CA LEU A 134 -5.44 15.01 30.30
C LEU A 134 -6.66 14.14 30.62
N ARG A 135 -7.61 14.11 29.68
CA ARG A 135 -8.77 13.24 29.70
C ARG A 135 -8.68 12.29 28.51
N PHE A 136 -8.65 11.00 28.79
CA PHE A 136 -8.72 9.97 27.75
C PHE A 136 -9.95 9.09 27.94
N THR A 137 -10.57 8.77 26.83
CA THR A 137 -11.62 7.76 26.73
C THR A 137 -11.03 6.46 26.17
N PRO A 138 -11.71 5.31 26.33
CA PRO A 138 -11.33 4.08 25.64
C PRO A 138 -11.17 4.24 24.12
N HIS A 139 -11.96 5.14 23.52
CA HIS A 139 -11.86 5.44 22.10
C HIS A 139 -10.51 6.08 21.73
N ASP A 140 -9.92 6.88 22.61
CA ASP A 140 -8.60 7.48 22.37
C ASP A 140 -7.48 6.43 22.34
N PHE A 141 -7.57 5.37 23.17
CA PHE A 141 -6.64 4.24 23.08
C PHE A 141 -6.75 3.50 21.74
N ARG A 142 -7.96 3.39 21.20
CA ARG A 142 -8.15 2.83 19.85
C ARG A 142 -7.54 3.73 18.78
N ARG A 143 -7.65 5.05 18.91
CA ARG A 143 -7.01 6.02 18.00
C ARG A 143 -5.49 5.95 18.08
N MET A 144 -4.94 5.86 19.30
CA MET A 144 -3.50 5.70 19.54
C MET A 144 -2.99 4.41 18.91
N PHE A 145 -3.65 3.27 19.17
CA PHE A 145 -3.28 1.99 18.56
C PHE A 145 -3.31 2.05 17.02
N ALA A 146 -4.37 2.62 16.43
CA ALA A 146 -4.49 2.75 14.98
C ALA A 146 -3.35 3.59 14.39
N THR A 147 -3.03 4.70 15.04
CA THR A 147 -1.94 5.60 14.63
C THR A 147 -0.59 4.90 14.76
N GLU A 148 -0.29 4.28 15.91
CA GLU A 148 0.95 3.54 16.15
C GLU A 148 1.13 2.38 15.16
N ALA A 149 0.07 1.63 14.86
CA ALA A 149 0.14 0.52 13.92
C ALA A 149 0.48 0.99 12.50
N VAL A 150 -0.22 2.03 12.02
CA VAL A 150 0.00 2.57 10.66
C VAL A 150 1.37 3.25 10.55
N THR A 151 1.74 4.08 11.51
CA THR A 151 3.08 4.73 11.56
C THR A 151 4.21 3.72 11.74
N GLY A 152 3.96 2.62 12.45
CA GLY A 152 4.86 1.47 12.56
C GLY A 152 5.04 0.66 11.26
N GLY A 153 4.34 1.04 10.18
CA GLY A 153 4.46 0.42 8.85
C GLY A 153 3.46 -0.70 8.59
N LEU A 154 2.49 -0.93 9.47
CA LEU A 154 1.44 -1.92 9.21
C LEU A 154 0.53 -1.42 8.06
N PRO A 155 0.32 -2.23 7.00
CA PRO A 155 -0.56 -1.81 5.91
C PRO A 155 -1.97 -1.48 6.41
N VAL A 156 -2.54 -0.39 5.90
CA VAL A 156 -3.82 0.18 6.38
C VAL A 156 -4.97 -0.81 6.33
N HIS A 157 -5.04 -1.65 5.31
CA HIS A 157 -6.08 -2.67 5.19
C HIS A 157 -5.93 -3.78 6.25
N ILE A 158 -4.72 -4.07 6.72
CA ILE A 158 -4.47 -4.99 7.84
C ILE A 158 -4.84 -4.31 9.16
N ALA A 159 -4.42 -3.07 9.37
CA ALA A 159 -4.81 -2.28 10.55
C ALA A 159 -6.34 -2.15 10.67
N ALA A 160 -7.03 -1.89 9.55
CA ALA A 160 -8.49 -1.85 9.48
C ALA A 160 -9.12 -3.18 9.90
N ARG A 161 -8.55 -4.31 9.45
CA ARG A 161 -9.02 -5.65 9.82
C ARG A 161 -8.80 -5.97 11.30
N LEU A 162 -7.65 -5.59 11.86
CA LEU A 162 -7.37 -5.71 13.31
C LEU A 162 -8.30 -4.85 14.16
N LEU A 163 -8.76 -3.71 13.64
CA LEU A 163 -9.74 -2.86 14.31
C LEU A 163 -11.18 -3.35 14.07
N GLY A 164 -11.43 -4.19 13.07
CA GLY A 164 -12.79 -4.61 12.69
C GLY A 164 -13.57 -3.49 12.00
N HIS A 165 -12.91 -2.73 11.13
CA HIS A 165 -13.54 -1.72 10.28
C HIS A 165 -14.01 -2.36 8.95
N GLU A 166 -15.29 -2.18 8.60
CA GLU A 166 -15.83 -2.61 7.31
C GLU A 166 -15.38 -1.70 6.16
N ASP A 167 -15.32 -0.38 6.41
CA ASP A 167 -14.85 0.62 5.46
C ASP A 167 -13.42 1.07 5.80
N LEU A 168 -12.52 0.95 4.82
CA LEU A 168 -11.13 1.41 4.90
C LEU A 168 -11.01 2.92 5.14
N ASN A 169 -11.98 3.73 4.71
CA ASN A 169 -11.96 5.18 4.88
C ASN A 169 -11.85 5.59 6.37
N THR A 170 -12.45 4.81 7.26
CA THR A 170 -12.38 5.03 8.72
C THR A 170 -10.97 4.88 9.28
N THR A 171 -10.12 4.09 8.62
CA THR A 171 -8.72 3.87 9.00
C THR A 171 -7.77 4.79 8.23
N GLN A 172 -8.15 5.22 7.02
CA GLN A 172 -7.37 6.17 6.22
C GLN A 172 -7.18 7.52 6.91
N ALA A 173 -8.09 7.95 7.80
CA ALA A 173 -7.91 9.16 8.59
C ALA A 173 -6.60 9.16 9.41
N TYR A 174 -6.08 7.99 9.77
CA TYR A 174 -4.81 7.85 10.50
C TYR A 174 -3.56 7.91 9.59
N LEU A 175 -3.73 7.87 8.26
CA LEU A 175 -2.64 8.08 7.29
C LEU A 175 -2.23 9.55 7.14
N ALA A 176 -3.03 10.48 7.66
CA ALA A 176 -2.80 11.92 7.48
C ALA A 176 -1.56 12.46 8.24
N VAL A 177 -0.80 11.58 8.89
CA VAL A 177 0.40 11.91 9.64
C VAL A 177 1.62 11.82 8.70
N PHE A 178 1.99 12.99 8.14
CA PHE A 178 3.28 13.45 7.58
C PHE A 178 4.05 12.66 6.50
N GLN A 179 4.78 13.42 5.67
CA GLN A 179 5.52 12.95 4.47
C GLN A 179 6.68 12.00 4.77
N ASP A 180 7.28 12.04 5.96
CA ASP A 180 8.37 11.13 6.35
C ASP A 180 7.90 9.67 6.49
N ASP A 181 6.63 9.47 6.87
CA ASP A 181 6.01 8.15 7.01
C ASP A 181 5.64 7.51 5.66
N LEU A 182 5.70 8.26 4.54
CA LEU A 182 5.63 7.69 3.19
C LEU A 182 7.01 7.25 2.68
N ILE A 183 8.05 8.05 2.98
CA ILE A 183 9.39 7.83 2.43
C ILE A 183 9.98 6.53 2.99
N ARG A 184 9.86 6.28 4.29
CA ARG A 184 10.49 5.12 4.95
C ARG A 184 9.90 3.78 4.49
N PRO A 185 8.57 3.56 4.47
CA PRO A 185 7.99 2.32 3.97
C PRO A 185 8.22 2.14 2.47
N TYR A 186 8.16 3.23 1.68
CA TYR A 186 8.44 3.16 0.24
C TYR A 186 9.89 2.75 -0.05
N ARG A 187 10.87 3.30 0.69
CA ARG A 187 12.26 2.86 0.60
C ARG A 187 12.43 1.39 0.99
N SER A 188 11.84 0.97 2.11
CA SER A 188 11.90 -0.43 2.56
C SER A 188 11.30 -1.39 1.52
N PHE A 189 10.18 -1.02 0.89
CA PHE A 189 9.57 -1.78 -0.20
C PHE A 189 10.51 -1.92 -1.40
N LEU A 190 11.16 -0.81 -1.81
CA LEU A 190 12.14 -0.83 -2.90
C LEU A 190 13.36 -1.70 -2.57
N ASP A 191 13.86 -1.62 -1.34
CA ASP A 191 15.04 -2.37 -0.89
C ASP A 191 14.76 -3.87 -0.82
N GLN A 192 13.61 -4.29 -0.29
CA GLN A 192 13.19 -5.70 -0.33
C GLN A 192 13.10 -6.22 -1.75
N ARG A 193 12.54 -5.43 -2.66
CA ARG A 193 12.40 -5.83 -4.07
C ARG A 193 13.76 -5.91 -4.79
N ARG A 194 14.73 -5.07 -4.40
CA ARG A 194 16.12 -5.17 -4.87
C ARG A 194 16.81 -6.42 -4.33
N ALA A 195 16.62 -6.74 -3.06
CA ALA A 195 17.20 -7.92 -2.42
C ALA A 195 16.68 -9.23 -3.04
N LEU A 196 15.43 -9.25 -3.49
CA LEU A 196 14.82 -10.41 -4.14
C LEU A 196 15.21 -10.58 -5.62
N ARG A 197 15.93 -9.63 -6.22
CA ARG A 197 16.37 -9.77 -7.61
C ARG A 197 17.59 -10.70 -7.70
N PRO A 198 17.61 -11.66 -8.63
CA PRO A 198 18.78 -12.49 -8.87
C PRO A 198 19.99 -11.63 -9.22
N GLU A 199 21.14 -11.92 -8.62
CA GLU A 199 22.41 -11.21 -8.85
C GLU A 199 22.82 -11.24 -10.35
N ALA A 200 22.41 -12.29 -11.07
CA ALA A 200 22.60 -12.43 -12.51
C ALA A 200 21.98 -11.29 -13.35
N GLU A 201 20.96 -10.57 -12.86
CA GLU A 201 20.41 -9.39 -13.53
C GLU A 201 21.34 -8.16 -13.46
N TYR A 202 22.32 -8.16 -12.56
CA TYR A 202 23.30 -7.09 -12.36
C TYR A 202 24.68 -7.41 -12.95
N ARG A 203 24.78 -8.42 -13.83
CA ARG A 203 26.03 -8.73 -14.50
C ARG A 203 26.48 -7.53 -15.35
N GLU A 204 27.75 -7.15 -15.19
CA GLU A 204 28.36 -6.20 -16.11
C GLU A 204 28.45 -6.82 -17.52
N PRO A 205 27.93 -6.14 -18.56
CA PRO A 205 28.07 -6.62 -19.93
C PRO A 205 29.55 -6.80 -20.29
N THR A 206 29.87 -7.86 -21.02
CA THR A 206 31.21 -8.00 -21.60
C THR A 206 31.50 -6.88 -22.59
N ASP A 207 32.78 -6.63 -22.85
CA ASP A 207 33.19 -5.68 -23.88
C ASP A 207 32.62 -6.04 -25.27
N GLU A 208 32.38 -7.32 -25.54
CA GLU A 208 31.76 -7.78 -26.79
C GLU A 208 30.27 -7.45 -26.85
N GLU A 209 29.51 -7.76 -25.80
CA GLU A 209 28.11 -7.34 -25.64
C GLU A 209 27.98 -5.81 -25.71
N TRP A 210 28.94 -5.08 -25.14
CA TRP A 210 28.98 -3.61 -25.19
C TRP A 210 29.28 -3.08 -26.59
N ARG A 211 30.23 -3.68 -27.32
CA ARG A 211 30.51 -3.33 -28.72
C ARG A 211 29.31 -3.62 -29.62
N GLU A 212 28.66 -4.77 -29.47
CA GLU A 212 27.44 -5.10 -30.21
C GLU A 212 26.30 -4.11 -29.92
N PHE A 213 26.10 -3.77 -28.64
CA PHE A 213 25.13 -2.77 -28.23
C PHE A 213 25.43 -1.39 -28.83
N GLN A 214 26.70 -0.97 -28.90
CA GLN A 214 27.08 0.29 -29.55
C GLN A 214 26.89 0.27 -31.07
N GLN A 215 27.31 -0.82 -31.73
CA GLN A 215 27.13 -1.00 -33.17
C GLN A 215 25.66 -1.06 -33.58
N HIS A 216 24.79 -1.57 -32.70
CA HIS A 216 23.34 -1.57 -32.90
C HIS A 216 22.77 -0.17 -33.15
N PHE A 217 23.27 0.87 -32.48
CA PHE A 217 22.81 2.25 -32.73
C PHE A 217 23.27 2.79 -34.08
N ALA A 218 24.47 2.41 -34.54
CA ALA A 218 25.02 2.83 -35.83
C ALA A 218 24.22 2.22 -37.00
N LEU A 219 23.92 0.91 -36.94
CA LEU A 219 23.15 0.18 -37.95
C LEU A 219 21.66 0.59 -38.03
N ARG A 220 21.21 1.47 -37.12
CA ARG A 220 19.83 1.96 -37.05
C ARG A 220 19.64 3.36 -37.56
N LYS A 221 20.71 4.01 -38.01
CA LYS A 221 20.59 5.17 -38.89
C LYS A 221 20.02 4.69 -40.21
N ILE A 222 18.83 5.18 -40.49
CA ILE A 222 18.07 4.89 -41.70
C ILE A 222 17.82 6.21 -42.41
N GLU A 223 17.42 6.12 -43.68
CA GLU A 223 17.27 7.25 -44.60
C GLU A 223 16.56 8.49 -44.01
N LEU A 224 15.56 8.29 -43.14
CA LEU A 224 14.74 9.35 -42.57
C LEU A 224 15.05 9.69 -41.10
N GLY A 225 16.02 9.02 -40.49
CA GLY A 225 16.40 9.23 -39.10
C GLY A 225 16.88 7.97 -38.41
N THR A 226 16.30 7.64 -37.25
CA THR A 226 16.76 6.52 -36.42
C THR A 226 15.64 5.55 -36.05
N CYS A 227 15.95 4.25 -36.03
CA CYS A 227 15.03 3.23 -35.57
C CYS A 227 15.10 3.07 -34.04
N GLY A 228 14.01 3.40 -33.34
CA GLY A 228 13.89 3.33 -31.87
C GLY A 228 13.50 1.96 -31.30
N ARG A 229 13.51 0.89 -32.10
CA ARG A 229 13.18 -0.47 -31.64
C ARG A 229 14.14 -0.96 -30.51
N PRO A 230 13.74 -1.82 -29.57
CA PRO A 230 14.67 -2.34 -28.57
C PRO A 230 15.85 -3.16 -29.16
N TYR A 231 16.93 -3.30 -28.40
CA TYR A 231 18.01 -4.25 -28.72
C TYR A 231 17.49 -5.70 -28.67
N GLY A 232 18.00 -6.57 -29.54
CA GLY A 232 17.57 -7.98 -29.63
C GLY A 232 16.22 -8.26 -30.31
N THR A 233 15.51 -7.26 -30.85
CA THR A 233 14.20 -7.48 -31.52
C THR A 233 14.31 -7.49 -33.07
N PRO A 234 13.86 -8.54 -33.78
CA PRO A 234 13.94 -8.64 -35.25
C PRO A 234 12.99 -7.67 -36.00
N CYS A 235 13.23 -7.41 -37.30
CA CYS A 235 12.29 -6.67 -38.17
C CYS A 235 11.63 -7.63 -39.15
N LYS A 236 10.32 -7.49 -39.38
CA LYS A 236 9.65 -8.16 -40.49
C LYS A 236 9.52 -7.29 -41.75
N HIS A 237 9.73 -5.98 -41.61
CA HIS A 237 9.44 -4.99 -42.66
C HIS A 237 10.64 -4.06 -42.85
N GLU A 238 11.83 -4.65 -42.98
CA GLU A 238 13.06 -3.89 -43.23
C GLU A 238 12.85 -2.94 -44.41
N HIS A 239 13.36 -1.72 -44.27
CA HIS A 239 13.25 -0.65 -45.27
C HIS A 239 11.84 -0.05 -45.49
N ALA A 240 10.79 -0.51 -44.81
CA ALA A 240 9.44 0.09 -44.86
C ALA A 240 9.19 1.12 -43.73
N CYS A 241 10.21 1.91 -43.37
CA CYS A 241 10.24 2.66 -42.12
C CYS A 241 9.24 3.84 -42.04
N VAL A 242 8.78 4.38 -43.17
CA VAL A 242 7.80 5.48 -43.21
C VAL A 242 6.51 5.14 -42.43
N ARG A 243 6.07 3.87 -42.50
CA ARG A 243 4.90 3.38 -41.78
C ARG A 243 5.21 2.96 -40.33
N CYS A 244 6.48 2.81 -39.99
CA CYS A 244 6.90 2.26 -38.71
C CYS A 244 6.70 3.27 -37.57
N PRO A 245 6.02 2.90 -36.47
CA PRO A 245 5.89 3.76 -35.30
C PRO A 245 7.23 3.99 -34.58
N MET A 246 8.18 3.06 -34.73
CA MET A 246 9.50 3.14 -34.11
C MET A 246 10.48 4.07 -34.85
N LEU A 247 10.15 4.54 -36.05
CA LEU A 247 10.97 5.53 -36.76
C LEU A 247 10.87 6.88 -36.04
N ARG A 248 11.99 7.28 -35.42
CA ARG A 248 12.23 8.63 -34.92
C ARG A 248 12.81 9.46 -36.07
N MET A 249 12.02 10.42 -36.54
CA MET A 249 12.40 11.28 -37.65
C MET A 249 13.55 12.20 -37.26
N ASP A 250 14.55 12.31 -38.13
CA ASP A 250 15.56 13.37 -38.03
C ASP A 250 14.98 14.67 -38.61
N PRO A 251 14.96 15.78 -37.83
CA PRO A 251 14.47 17.08 -38.31
C PRO A 251 15.14 17.55 -39.61
N SER A 252 16.41 17.21 -39.84
CA SER A 252 17.12 17.57 -41.09
C SER A 252 16.51 16.89 -42.33
N GLN A 253 15.83 15.75 -42.16
CA GLN A 253 15.21 14.99 -43.26
C GLN A 253 13.78 15.46 -43.58
N ARG A 254 13.32 16.57 -43.00
CA ARG A 254 11.99 17.14 -43.25
C ARG A 254 11.70 17.35 -44.74
N ARG A 255 12.67 17.90 -45.49
CA ARG A 255 12.52 18.13 -46.94
C ARG A 255 12.27 16.82 -47.69
N ARG A 256 13.05 15.79 -47.37
CA ARG A 256 12.92 14.45 -47.96
C ARG A 256 11.55 13.82 -47.67
N LEU A 257 11.03 14.01 -46.47
CA LEU A 257 9.68 13.53 -46.11
C LEU A 257 8.59 14.22 -46.95
N ILE A 258 8.75 15.51 -47.29
CA ILE A 258 7.83 16.23 -48.17
C ILE A 258 7.92 15.69 -49.61
N GLU A 259 9.12 15.40 -50.09
CA GLU A 259 9.33 14.79 -51.41
C GLU A 259 8.66 13.40 -51.49
N ILE A 260 8.77 12.59 -50.43
CA ILE A 260 8.06 11.31 -50.31
C ILE A 260 6.53 11.50 -50.32
N ILE A 261 6.00 12.49 -49.60
CA ILE A 261 4.56 12.79 -49.59
C ILE A 261 4.08 13.15 -50.99
N LYS A 262 4.83 13.99 -51.72
CA LYS A 262 4.49 14.37 -53.10
C LYS A 262 4.51 13.15 -54.02
N SER A 263 5.58 12.37 -53.99
CA SER A 263 5.71 11.15 -54.81
C SER A 263 4.58 10.15 -54.53
N LEU A 264 4.21 9.95 -53.25
CA LEU A 264 3.11 9.07 -52.89
C LEU A 264 1.76 9.59 -53.42
N SER A 265 1.53 10.90 -53.39
CA SER A 265 0.33 11.51 -53.99
C SER A 265 0.27 11.26 -55.50
N ASP A 266 1.37 11.53 -56.22
CA ASP A 266 1.44 11.35 -57.67
C ASP A 266 1.18 9.88 -58.07
N ARG A 267 1.78 8.92 -57.34
CA ARG A 267 1.58 7.47 -57.58
C ARG A 267 0.18 6.98 -57.24
N ILE A 268 -0.49 7.59 -56.26
CA ILE A 268 -1.90 7.28 -55.96
C ILE A 268 -2.79 7.69 -57.13
N ASP A 269 -2.53 8.84 -57.75
CA ASP A 269 -3.33 9.32 -58.86
C ASP A 269 -3.08 8.50 -60.13
N GLU A 270 -1.82 8.13 -60.39
CA GLU A 270 -1.47 7.15 -61.42
C GLU A 270 -2.18 5.80 -61.21
N ALA A 271 -2.16 5.26 -59.99
CA ALA A 271 -2.80 3.98 -59.68
C ALA A 271 -4.33 4.04 -59.89
N LYS A 272 -4.98 5.16 -59.59
CA LYS A 272 -6.42 5.35 -59.87
C LYS A 272 -6.70 5.41 -61.36
N LEU A 273 -5.91 6.16 -62.12
CA LEU A 273 -6.08 6.30 -63.57
C LEU A 273 -5.98 4.95 -64.28
N ASN A 274 -5.09 4.07 -63.80
CA ASN A 274 -4.88 2.73 -64.35
C ASN A 274 -5.77 1.65 -63.71
N GLY A 275 -6.66 2.00 -62.78
CA GLY A 275 -7.57 1.04 -62.14
C GLY A 275 -6.92 0.10 -61.10
N TRP A 276 -5.71 0.38 -60.63
CA TRP A 276 -5.00 -0.40 -59.61
C TRP A 276 -5.47 -0.04 -58.19
N LEU A 277 -6.71 -0.40 -57.86
CA LEU A 277 -7.36 0.01 -56.62
C LEU A 277 -6.62 -0.43 -55.35
N GLY A 278 -6.08 -1.66 -55.34
CA GLY A 278 -5.31 -2.19 -54.19
C GLY A 278 -3.97 -1.47 -53.97
N GLU A 279 -3.26 -1.13 -55.04
CA GLU A 279 -2.03 -0.33 -54.96
C GLU A 279 -2.34 1.08 -54.44
N ALA A 280 -3.41 1.71 -54.95
CA ALA A 280 -3.85 3.01 -54.48
C ALA A 280 -4.22 3.00 -52.99
N GLU A 281 -4.83 1.93 -52.47
CA GLU A 281 -5.10 1.77 -51.04
C GLU A 281 -3.81 1.62 -50.22
N GLY A 282 -2.89 0.77 -50.65
CA GLY A 282 -1.59 0.61 -49.99
C GLY A 282 -0.80 1.93 -49.93
N LEU A 283 -0.73 2.65 -51.05
CA LEU A 283 -0.05 3.95 -51.11
C LEU A 283 -0.70 5.01 -50.21
N ARG A 284 -2.04 5.01 -50.07
CA ARG A 284 -2.75 5.91 -49.13
C ARG A 284 -2.31 5.70 -47.68
N VAL A 285 -2.08 4.45 -47.25
CA VAL A 285 -1.58 4.15 -45.90
C VAL A 285 -0.18 4.75 -45.69
N SER A 286 0.72 4.62 -46.67
CA SER A 286 2.04 5.27 -46.62
C SER A 286 1.92 6.79 -46.54
N LEU A 287 1.05 7.38 -47.36
CA LEU A 287 0.84 8.83 -47.43
C LEU A 287 0.35 9.37 -46.10
N GLN A 288 -0.62 8.70 -45.47
CA GLN A 288 -1.13 9.09 -44.16
C GLN A 288 -0.05 9.01 -43.08
N ALA A 289 0.76 7.94 -43.07
CA ALA A 289 1.86 7.79 -42.12
C ALA A 289 2.92 8.89 -42.30
N ALA A 290 3.29 9.21 -43.55
CA ALA A 290 4.24 10.28 -43.87
C ALA A 290 3.71 11.66 -43.42
N ARG A 291 2.45 11.98 -43.72
CA ARG A 291 1.80 13.23 -43.26
C ARG A 291 1.75 13.34 -41.74
N LYS A 292 1.42 12.26 -41.04
CA LYS A 292 1.41 12.23 -39.57
C LYS A 292 2.80 12.50 -38.98
N LYS A 293 3.86 11.96 -39.59
CA LYS A 293 5.25 12.22 -39.18
C LYS A 293 5.67 13.65 -39.45
N LEU A 294 5.28 14.23 -40.59
CA LEU A 294 5.55 15.64 -40.90
C LEU A 294 4.89 16.56 -39.87
N ALA A 295 3.61 16.33 -39.56
CA ALA A 295 2.92 17.09 -38.52
C ALA A 295 3.51 16.91 -37.11
N ALA A 296 4.13 15.76 -36.82
CA ALA A 296 4.86 15.54 -35.58
C ALA A 296 6.19 16.32 -35.54
N LEU A 297 6.92 16.37 -36.66
CA LEU A 297 8.12 17.20 -36.80
C LEU A 297 7.79 18.68 -36.64
N ASP A 298 6.76 19.17 -37.34
CA ASP A 298 6.37 20.58 -37.29
C ASP A 298 5.98 21.01 -35.85
N ARG A 299 5.26 20.14 -35.12
CA ARG A 299 4.94 20.36 -33.69
C ARG A 299 6.17 20.40 -32.78
N ALA A 300 7.21 19.62 -33.09
CA ALA A 300 8.44 19.58 -32.30
C ALA A 300 9.36 20.79 -32.57
N THR A 301 9.26 21.42 -33.75
CA THR A 301 9.95 22.67 -34.09
C THR A 301 9.26 23.93 -33.55
N THR A 302 7.97 23.87 -33.22
CA THR A 302 7.33 24.96 -32.48
C THR A 302 7.91 24.97 -31.06
N PRO A 303 8.51 26.09 -30.59
CA PRO A 303 8.99 26.17 -29.22
C PRO A 303 7.78 26.01 -28.30
N SER A 304 7.66 24.82 -27.72
CA SER A 304 6.76 24.61 -26.60
C SER A 304 7.26 25.51 -25.48
N THR A 305 6.41 26.44 -25.05
CA THR A 305 6.58 27.17 -23.78
C THR A 305 6.51 26.24 -22.56
N ALA A 306 6.36 24.93 -22.75
CA ALA A 306 6.60 23.96 -21.69
C ALA A 306 8.10 23.96 -21.35
N ARG A 307 8.41 24.69 -20.26
CA ARG A 307 9.62 24.48 -19.47
C ARG A 307 9.94 22.99 -19.45
N ILE A 308 11.13 22.62 -19.94
CA ILE A 308 11.77 21.38 -19.52
C ILE A 308 11.72 21.43 -17.99
N THR A 309 10.95 20.55 -17.37
CA THR A 309 10.93 20.44 -15.92
C THR A 309 12.31 20.00 -15.50
N ASP A 310 13.10 20.94 -15.00
CA ASP A 310 14.39 20.64 -14.38
C ASP A 310 14.11 19.76 -13.16
N LEU A 311 14.45 18.47 -13.28
CA LEU A 311 14.26 17.48 -12.22
C LEU A 311 15.30 17.63 -11.11
N GLY A 312 16.24 18.59 -11.21
CA GLY A 312 17.23 18.85 -10.17
C GLY A 312 18.08 17.62 -9.86
N ILE A 313 18.47 16.83 -10.88
CA ILE A 313 19.27 15.62 -10.70
C ILE A 313 20.63 16.04 -10.11
N PRO A 314 21.01 15.57 -8.91
CA PRO A 314 22.25 15.99 -8.27
C PRO A 314 23.45 15.55 -9.11
N GLN A 315 24.32 16.51 -9.44
CA GLN A 315 25.59 16.22 -10.11
C GLN A 315 26.55 15.59 -9.09
N ILE A 316 26.72 14.28 -9.20
CA ILE A 316 27.76 13.56 -8.46
C ILE A 316 29.11 14.03 -9.00
N LYS A 317 29.77 14.91 -8.25
CA LYS A 317 31.17 15.26 -8.52
C LYS A 317 32.00 13.99 -8.35
N LYS A 318 32.66 13.54 -9.43
CA LYS A 318 33.74 12.56 -9.32
C LYS A 318 34.90 13.26 -8.61
N SER A 319 35.11 12.90 -7.34
CA SER A 319 36.35 13.12 -6.60
C SER A 319 37.44 12.20 -7.12
#